data_AF-A0A671REW2-F1
#
_entry.id   AF-A0A671REW2-F1
#
_cell.length_a   1.000
_cell.length_b   1.000
_cell.length_c   1.000
_cell.angle_alpha   90.00
_cell.angle_beta   90.00
_cell.angle_gamma   90.00
#
_symmetry.space_group_name_H-M   'P 1'
#
loop_
_entity.id
_entity.type
_entity.pdbx_description
1 polymer ?
#
loop_
_entity_poly.entity_id
_entity_poly.type
_entity_poly.pdbx_seq_one_letter_code
_entity_poly.pdbx_strand_id
1 'polypeptide(L)'
;MGANNSTRRVSFESDENENITIVKGIRLSEKVINRMREPSGPPRPPTRTPPAPPPVVDPLPALVPISAPDPVTSLPPSSLPERVKLPEQVTTTAPPPPLAEPVIFPPPPPESVGAVSAPAVHESELRRKIAEELQKGLEKERRKAQEELNQRLEKEKSQTHVQAQAEAQAQVKDEVSRILALEKEQSIQKAILRERITAEDERLQAQIYQMERKARQLEERDKELRKQDAFYREQLAKLKERSAQFYKVTDENYHKAADEVNAKFKRYEISPVCTDLQGQILKCYRENAGKTLLCSNIASRYMQCVNSAKQDKLRTGG
;
A
#
# COMPACT_ATOMS: atom_id res chain seq x y z
N MET A 1 53.93 50.42 4.84
CA MET A 1 54.10 48.98 5.11
C MET A 1 52.91 48.53 5.97
N GLY A 2 51.80 48.14 5.35
CA GLY A 2 50.58 47.71 6.05
C GLY A 2 50.32 46.24 5.75
N ALA A 3 50.15 45.43 6.80
CA ALA A 3 49.91 44.00 6.71
C ALA A 3 48.41 43.71 6.87
N ASN A 4 47.79 43.14 5.84
CA ASN A 4 46.37 42.83 5.79
C ASN A 4 46.21 41.31 5.99
N ASN A 5 45.98 40.88 7.23
CA ASN A 5 45.62 39.50 7.54
C ASN A 5 44.11 39.31 7.34
N SER A 6 43.72 38.85 6.15
CA SER A 6 42.33 38.50 5.83
C SER A 6 42.01 37.10 6.34
N THR A 7 41.53 37.02 7.58
CA THR A 7 40.92 35.80 8.14
C THR A 7 39.57 35.59 7.47
N ARG A 8 39.52 34.74 6.43
CA ARG A 8 38.26 34.19 5.90
C ARG A 8 37.59 33.37 7.01
N ARG A 9 36.54 33.94 7.63
CA ARG A 9 35.61 33.17 8.46
C ARG A 9 34.72 32.37 7.52
N VAL A 10 34.95 31.06 7.50
CA VAL A 10 34.08 30.10 6.82
C VAL A 10 33.06 29.64 7.84
N SER A 11 31.85 30.19 7.78
CA SER A 11 30.71 29.66 8.53
C SER A 11 30.22 28.43 7.75
N PHE A 12 30.59 27.24 8.22
CA PHE A 12 29.97 26.00 7.78
C PHE A 12 28.90 25.61 8.78
N GLU A 13 27.70 25.39 8.26
CA GLU A 13 26.51 24.91 8.94
C GLU A 13 26.86 23.80 9.93
N SER A 14 26.31 23.93 11.12
CA SER A 14 26.42 22.96 12.19
C SER A 14 25.69 21.69 11.76
N ASP A 15 26.46 20.68 11.33
CA ASP A 15 25.97 19.30 11.24
C ASP A 15 25.60 18.86 12.67
N GLU A 16 24.30 18.69 12.93
CA GLU A 16 23.73 18.56 14.29
C GLU A 16 24.09 17.22 14.97
N ASN A 17 24.92 16.38 14.33
CA ASN A 17 25.20 15.02 14.77
C ASN A 17 26.69 14.65 14.90
N GLU A 18 27.63 15.60 14.84
CA GLU A 18 29.05 15.31 15.07
C GLU A 18 29.57 15.93 16.38
N ASN A 19 29.94 15.07 17.34
CA ASN A 19 30.64 15.41 18.59
C ASN A 19 32.06 15.95 18.29
N ILE A 20 32.15 17.15 17.70
CA ILE A 20 33.39 17.83 17.30
C ILE A 20 33.88 18.69 18.46
N THR A 21 35.14 18.52 18.85
CA THR A 21 35.81 19.33 19.87
C THR A 21 36.93 20.17 19.25
N ILE A 22 37.08 21.42 19.71
CA ILE A 22 38.08 22.35 19.18
C ILE A 22 39.32 22.31 20.05
N VAL A 23 40.45 21.84 19.51
CA VAL A 23 41.74 21.80 20.19
C VAL A 23 42.69 22.78 19.50
N LYS A 24 43.12 23.83 20.20
CA LYS A 24 44.01 24.89 19.68
C LYS A 24 43.55 25.50 18.33
N GLY A 25 42.25 25.71 18.17
CA GLY A 25 41.66 26.32 16.97
C GLY A 25 41.43 25.36 15.79
N ILE A 26 41.71 24.07 15.95
CA ILE A 26 41.45 23.04 14.95
C ILE A 26 40.24 22.20 15.41
N ARG A 27 39.24 22.04 14.53
CA ARG A 27 38.06 21.20 14.78
C ARG A 27 38.45 19.74 14.56
N LEU A 28 38.40 18.93 15.62
CA LEU A 28 38.72 17.50 15.56
C LEU A 28 37.54 16.70 16.09
N SER A 29 37.30 15.52 15.52
CA SER A 29 36.30 14.58 16.05
C SER A 29 36.87 13.83 17.27
N GLU A 30 35.98 13.39 18.15
CA GLU A 30 36.34 12.67 19.37
C GLU A 30 37.16 11.39 19.09
N LYS A 31 36.91 10.72 17.94
CA LYS A 31 37.70 9.57 17.46
C LYS A 31 39.16 9.94 17.14
N VAL A 32 39.41 11.13 16.59
CA VAL A 32 40.78 11.60 16.28
C VAL A 32 41.49 12.02 17.56
N ILE A 33 40.78 12.69 18.47
CA ILE A 33 41.33 13.12 19.76
C ILE A 33 41.72 11.90 20.61
N ASN A 34 40.88 10.86 20.67
CA ASN A 34 41.20 9.64 21.42
C ASN A 34 42.44 8.92 20.86
N ARG A 35 42.61 8.87 19.53
CA ARG A 35 43.83 8.34 18.91
C ARG A 35 45.08 9.16 19.23
N MET A 36 44.95 10.47 19.33
CA MET A 36 46.09 11.33 19.70
C MET A 36 46.39 11.30 21.20
N ARG A 37 45.41 10.92 22.04
CA ARG A 37 45.53 10.82 23.49
C ARG A 37 46.13 9.49 23.94
N GLU A 38 46.09 8.47 23.10
CA GLU A 38 46.64 7.15 23.39
C GLU A 38 48.16 7.14 23.15
N PRO A 39 49.00 6.85 24.16
CA PRO A 39 50.44 6.73 23.97
C PRO A 39 50.72 5.44 23.17
N SER A 40 51.15 5.61 21.92
CA SER A 40 51.61 4.55 21.03
C SER A 40 52.60 3.60 21.72
N GLY A 41 52.25 2.31 21.80
CA GLY A 41 53.17 1.21 22.12
C GLY A 41 54.19 0.95 20.99
N PRO A 42 55.21 0.10 21.21
CA PRO A 42 56.43 0.08 20.39
C PRO A 42 56.18 -0.47 18.96
N PRO A 43 57.01 -0.05 17.97
CA PRO A 43 56.78 -0.30 16.56
C PRO A 43 57.06 -1.76 16.17
N ARG A 44 56.16 -2.36 15.38
CA ARG A 44 56.42 -3.61 14.64
C ARG A 44 57.31 -3.32 13.41
N PRO A 45 58.26 -4.20 13.06
CA PRO A 45 59.14 -4.01 11.90
C PRO A 45 58.40 -4.14 10.57
N PRO A 46 58.91 -3.51 9.48
CA PRO A 46 58.20 -3.42 8.20
C PRO A 46 58.18 -4.76 7.47
N THR A 47 57.00 -5.32 7.25
CA THR A 47 56.77 -6.37 6.25
C THR A 47 56.88 -5.75 4.86
N ARG A 48 57.89 -6.20 4.09
CA ARG A 48 58.05 -5.94 2.66
C ARG A 48 56.78 -6.42 1.94
N THR A 49 56.07 -5.52 1.28
CA THR A 49 55.05 -5.87 0.29
C THR A 49 55.72 -6.20 -1.05
N PRO A 50 55.30 -7.27 -1.76
CA PRO A 50 55.74 -7.52 -3.13
C PRO A 50 55.11 -6.52 -4.12
N PRO A 51 55.72 -6.27 -5.30
CA PRO A 51 55.22 -5.29 -6.27
C PRO A 51 53.87 -5.73 -6.86
N ALA A 52 53.00 -4.75 -7.09
CA ALA A 52 51.63 -4.92 -7.57
C ALA A 52 51.57 -5.59 -8.96
N PRO A 53 50.59 -6.49 -9.21
CA PRO A 53 50.30 -6.98 -10.56
C PRO A 53 49.58 -5.91 -11.41
N PRO A 54 49.67 -5.98 -12.76
CA PRO A 54 49.03 -5.02 -13.67
C PRO A 54 47.49 -5.08 -13.60
N PRO A 55 46.78 -4.02 -14.05
CA PRO A 55 45.34 -3.89 -13.84
C PRO A 55 44.58 -4.97 -14.62
N VAL A 56 43.87 -5.82 -13.88
CA VAL A 56 42.88 -6.75 -14.42
C VAL A 56 41.65 -5.96 -14.78
N VAL A 57 41.20 -6.10 -16.03
CA VAL A 57 39.95 -5.56 -16.54
C VAL A 57 38.82 -6.33 -15.88
N ASP A 58 38.06 -5.70 -14.98
CA ASP A 58 36.92 -6.35 -14.32
C ASP A 58 35.70 -6.35 -15.25
N PRO A 59 34.99 -7.48 -15.44
CA PRO A 59 33.79 -7.55 -16.26
C PRO A 59 32.60 -6.88 -15.57
N LEU A 60 31.65 -6.40 -16.39
CA LEU A 60 30.40 -5.77 -16.00
C LEU A 60 29.71 -6.47 -14.80
N PRO A 61 29.11 -5.73 -13.85
CA PRO A 61 28.29 -6.34 -12.83
C PRO A 61 27.00 -6.89 -13.45
N ALA A 62 26.73 -8.17 -13.16
CA ALA A 62 25.53 -8.88 -13.54
C ALA A 62 24.27 -8.17 -13.05
N LEU A 63 23.29 -8.07 -13.94
CA LEU A 63 21.92 -7.64 -13.63
C LEU A 63 21.32 -8.61 -12.61
N VAL A 64 20.99 -8.09 -11.43
CA VAL A 64 20.15 -8.79 -10.45
C VAL A 64 18.73 -8.81 -10.99
N PRO A 65 18.06 -9.97 -11.12
CA PRO A 65 16.66 -10.01 -11.48
C PRO A 65 15.83 -9.41 -10.34
N ILE A 66 15.09 -8.35 -10.68
CA ILE A 66 14.01 -7.80 -9.88
C ILE A 66 12.92 -8.87 -9.82
N SER A 67 12.73 -9.51 -8.66
CA SER A 67 11.50 -10.26 -8.40
C SER A 67 10.34 -9.27 -8.35
N ALA A 68 9.49 -9.33 -9.37
CA ALA A 68 8.19 -8.67 -9.37
C ALA A 68 7.26 -9.28 -8.30
N PRO A 69 6.32 -8.49 -7.75
CA PRO A 69 5.34 -9.01 -6.80
C PRO A 69 4.11 -9.62 -7.50
N ASP A 70 3.51 -10.55 -6.76
CA ASP A 70 2.12 -11.04 -6.78
C ASP A 70 1.73 -12.14 -7.82
N PRO A 71 0.91 -13.12 -7.39
CA PRO A 71 -0.53 -12.90 -7.48
C PRO A 71 -1.35 -13.34 -6.26
N VAL A 72 -2.37 -12.52 -6.00
CA VAL A 72 -3.71 -12.83 -5.46
C VAL A 72 -4.08 -14.31 -5.33
N THR A 73 -4.66 -14.68 -4.19
CA THR A 73 -5.74 -15.69 -3.92
C THR A 73 -5.74 -15.85 -2.38
N SER A 74 -6.77 -15.57 -1.59
CA SER A 74 -8.15 -16.04 -1.66
C SER A 74 -8.96 -15.29 -0.59
N LEU A 75 -9.99 -14.56 -0.98
CA LEU A 75 -11.14 -14.25 -0.12
C LEU A 75 -12.33 -14.96 -0.76
N PRO A 76 -13.03 -15.87 -0.07
CA PRO A 76 -14.34 -16.29 -0.52
C PRO A 76 -15.39 -15.22 -0.15
N PRO A 77 -16.45 -15.11 -0.96
CA PRO A 77 -17.36 -13.98 -0.95
C PRO A 77 -18.40 -14.04 0.19
N SER A 78 -18.90 -12.85 0.52
CA SER A 78 -20.12 -12.57 1.26
C SER A 78 -21.26 -13.53 0.91
N SER A 79 -21.91 -14.07 1.95
CA SER A 79 -23.21 -14.73 1.83
C SER A 79 -24.24 -13.99 2.68
N LEU A 80 -24.91 -13.00 2.09
CA LEU A 80 -26.31 -12.64 2.34
C LEU A 80 -26.83 -12.02 1.03
N PRO A 81 -27.89 -12.57 0.44
CA PRO A 81 -29.24 -12.15 0.78
C PRO A 81 -30.09 -13.40 1.13
N GLU A 82 -31.22 -13.33 1.83
CA GLU A 82 -32.44 -12.74 1.29
C GLU A 82 -33.50 -12.71 2.40
N ARG A 83 -33.96 -11.51 2.74
CA ARG A 83 -35.28 -11.30 3.31
C ARG A 83 -36.23 -11.18 2.13
N VAL A 84 -37.12 -12.15 1.92
CA VAL A 84 -38.53 -11.94 1.54
C VAL A 84 -39.30 -13.23 1.82
N LYS A 85 -40.28 -13.19 2.74
CA LYS A 85 -41.52 -13.97 2.64
C LYS A 85 -42.56 -13.48 3.64
N LEU A 86 -43.47 -12.65 3.15
CA LEU A 86 -44.93 -12.70 3.32
C LEU A 86 -45.49 -11.83 2.16
N PRO A 87 -46.63 -12.15 1.53
CA PRO A 87 -47.94 -12.40 2.14
C PRO A 87 -48.46 -13.80 1.77
N GLU A 88 -49.42 -14.41 2.44
CA GLU A 88 -50.85 -14.12 2.40
C GLU A 88 -51.53 -15.19 3.25
N GLN A 89 -52.47 -14.85 4.13
CA GLN A 89 -53.76 -15.52 4.17
C GLN A 89 -54.74 -14.84 5.14
N VAL A 90 -55.89 -14.53 4.56
CA VAL A 90 -57.14 -14.09 5.14
C VAL A 90 -57.85 -15.28 5.78
N THR A 91 -58.33 -15.11 7.02
CA THR A 91 -59.55 -15.75 7.58
C THR A 91 -59.75 -15.13 8.97
N THR A 92 -60.72 -14.25 9.22
CA THR A 92 -62.15 -14.58 9.45
C THR A 92 -62.22 -15.87 10.28
N THR A 93 -62.61 -15.86 11.55
CA THR A 93 -64.00 -15.67 11.99
C THR A 93 -64.03 -15.58 13.51
N ALA A 94 -64.95 -14.76 14.04
CA ALA A 94 -65.28 -14.62 15.45
C ALA A 94 -65.66 -15.95 16.14
N PRO A 95 -65.48 -16.09 17.46
CA PRO A 95 -66.13 -17.15 18.22
C PRO A 95 -67.60 -16.75 18.50
N PRO A 96 -68.58 -17.61 18.23
CA PRO A 96 -69.96 -17.39 18.65
C PRO A 96 -70.15 -17.81 20.12
N PRO A 97 -71.13 -17.23 20.82
CA PRO A 97 -71.53 -17.64 22.15
C PRO A 97 -72.48 -18.85 22.07
N PRO A 98 -72.51 -19.76 23.05
CA PRO A 98 -73.69 -20.57 23.26
C PRO A 98 -74.66 -19.79 24.16
N LEU A 99 -75.75 -19.33 23.52
CA LEU A 99 -76.96 -18.91 24.19
C LEU A 99 -77.82 -20.14 24.49
N ALA A 100 -78.57 -20.02 25.58
CA ALA A 100 -79.79 -20.75 25.93
C ALA A 100 -79.63 -22.11 26.61
N GLU A 101 -80.02 -22.13 27.89
CA GLU A 101 -81.16 -22.93 28.30
C GLU A 101 -81.92 -22.19 29.41
N PRO A 102 -83.18 -21.77 29.19
CA PRO A 102 -84.03 -21.27 30.25
C PRO A 102 -84.60 -22.49 30.97
N VAL A 103 -84.17 -22.74 32.21
CA VAL A 103 -84.77 -23.80 33.01
C VAL A 103 -86.19 -23.36 33.39
N ILE A 104 -87.10 -23.99 32.67
CA ILE A 104 -88.53 -24.09 32.81
C ILE A 104 -88.93 -24.32 34.28
N PHE A 105 -89.82 -23.47 34.78
CA PHE A 105 -90.62 -23.71 35.98
C PHE A 105 -91.33 -25.07 35.89
N PRO A 106 -91.23 -25.96 36.90
CA PRO A 106 -92.24 -26.98 37.07
C PRO A 106 -93.48 -26.41 37.80
N PRO A 107 -94.70 -26.75 37.36
CA PRO A 107 -95.95 -26.29 37.94
C PRO A 107 -96.31 -27.07 39.21
N PRO A 108 -97.09 -26.52 40.16
CA PRO A 108 -97.78 -27.30 41.18
C PRO A 108 -99.17 -27.73 40.67
N PRO A 109 -99.54 -29.02 40.79
CA PRO A 109 -100.92 -29.36 41.20
C PRO A 109 -101.01 -30.70 41.98
N PRO A 110 -102.20 -31.13 42.46
CA PRO A 110 -103.46 -30.39 42.59
C PRO A 110 -104.00 -30.38 44.02
N GLU A 111 -104.96 -29.48 44.22
CA GLU A 111 -105.96 -29.51 45.26
C GLU A 111 -106.72 -30.85 45.30
N SER A 112 -107.07 -31.34 46.49
CA SER A 112 -108.33 -32.06 46.70
C SER A 112 -108.79 -32.04 48.16
N VAL A 113 -109.75 -31.15 48.39
CA VAL A 113 -110.99 -31.28 49.20
C VAL A 113 -110.95 -31.98 50.56
N GLY A 114 -111.34 -31.20 51.57
CA GLY A 114 -111.87 -31.66 52.86
C GLY A 114 -112.62 -30.53 53.54
N ALA A 115 -113.77 -30.15 52.98
CA ALA A 115 -114.66 -29.14 53.53
C ALA A 115 -115.24 -29.62 54.87
N VAL A 116 -115.09 -28.82 55.92
CA VAL A 116 -115.95 -28.86 57.11
C VAL A 116 -116.34 -27.42 57.45
N SER A 117 -117.64 -27.25 57.69
CA SER A 117 -118.38 -26.00 57.75
C SER A 117 -118.02 -25.09 58.93
N ALA A 118 -118.06 -23.79 58.62
CA ALA A 118 -118.44 -22.60 59.38
C ALA A 118 -119.06 -22.79 60.80
N PRO A 119 -119.05 -21.78 61.70
CA PRO A 119 -119.06 -20.35 61.34
C PRO A 119 -118.23 -19.40 62.22
N ALA A 120 -117.74 -18.31 61.62
CA ALA A 120 -117.71 -17.00 62.27
C ALA A 120 -117.41 -15.92 61.23
N VAL A 121 -118.36 -15.02 61.02
CA VAL A 121 -118.32 -13.88 60.08
C VAL A 121 -117.32 -12.78 60.54
N HIS A 122 -116.29 -13.16 61.29
CA HIS A 122 -115.15 -12.33 61.70
C HIS A 122 -113.79 -12.90 61.27
N GLU A 123 -113.73 -14.05 60.58
CA GLU A 123 -112.48 -14.74 60.22
C GLU A 123 -112.02 -14.48 58.77
N SER A 124 -112.93 -14.16 57.85
CA SER A 124 -112.65 -13.89 56.43
C SER A 124 -111.97 -12.54 56.19
N GLU A 125 -112.35 -11.49 56.94
CA GLU A 125 -111.65 -10.20 56.93
C GLU A 125 -110.23 -10.31 57.52
N LEU A 126 -110.05 -11.16 58.53
CA LEU A 126 -108.74 -11.41 59.14
C LEU A 126 -107.82 -12.14 58.16
N ARG A 127 -108.30 -13.16 57.46
CA ARG A 127 -107.54 -13.89 56.42
C ARG A 127 -107.18 -13.00 55.23
N ARG A 128 -108.08 -12.10 54.80
CA ARG A 128 -107.79 -11.15 53.71
C ARG A 128 -106.73 -10.12 54.14
N LYS A 129 -106.80 -9.61 55.36
CA LYS A 129 -105.76 -8.74 55.94
C LYS A 129 -104.41 -9.44 56.09
N ILE A 130 -104.40 -10.70 56.52
CA ILE A 130 -103.17 -11.52 56.59
C ILE A 130 -102.58 -11.71 55.19
N ALA A 131 -103.40 -12.05 54.19
CA ALA A 131 -102.95 -12.21 52.81
C ALA A 131 -102.43 -10.90 52.20
N GLU A 132 -103.10 -9.77 52.46
CA GLU A 132 -102.71 -8.44 51.96
C GLU A 132 -101.42 -7.92 52.63
N GLU A 133 -101.25 -8.10 53.94
CA GLU A 133 -99.99 -7.79 54.63
C GLU A 133 -98.85 -8.71 54.17
N LEU A 134 -99.11 -10.00 53.97
CA LEU A 134 -98.12 -10.95 53.45
C LEU A 134 -97.69 -10.57 52.03
N GLN A 135 -98.64 -10.21 51.16
CA GLN A 135 -98.38 -9.81 49.77
C GLN A 135 -97.62 -8.49 49.71
N LYS A 136 -97.99 -7.51 50.55
CA LYS A 136 -97.25 -6.25 50.71
C LYS A 136 -95.83 -6.47 51.24
N GLY A 137 -95.66 -7.43 52.15
CA GLY A 137 -94.35 -7.87 52.65
C GLY A 137 -93.50 -8.48 51.53
N LEU A 138 -94.06 -9.39 50.74
CA LEU A 138 -93.40 -10.01 49.58
C LEU A 138 -93.03 -8.98 48.50
N GLU A 139 -93.89 -8.00 48.22
CA GLU A 139 -93.58 -6.92 47.28
C GLU A 139 -92.46 -6.01 47.79
N LYS A 140 -92.43 -5.72 49.10
CA LYS A 140 -91.36 -4.95 49.74
C LYS A 140 -90.03 -5.70 49.67
N GLU A 141 -90.04 -7.01 49.97
CA GLU A 141 -88.89 -7.90 49.79
C GLU A 141 -88.44 -7.94 48.32
N ARG A 142 -89.38 -8.07 47.36
CA ARG A 142 -89.06 -8.07 45.93
C ARG A 142 -88.41 -6.75 45.49
N ARG A 143 -88.93 -5.60 45.92
CA ARG A 143 -88.33 -4.29 45.64
C ARG A 143 -86.94 -4.17 46.25
N LYS A 144 -86.79 -4.57 47.52
CA LYS A 144 -85.50 -4.55 48.22
C LYS A 144 -84.48 -5.45 47.53
N ALA A 145 -84.86 -6.68 47.16
CA ALA A 145 -84.02 -7.61 46.41
C ALA A 145 -83.63 -7.06 45.03
N GLN A 146 -84.55 -6.35 44.35
CA GLN A 146 -84.29 -5.73 43.06
C GLN A 146 -83.34 -4.52 43.16
N GLU A 147 -83.45 -3.71 44.22
CA GLU A 147 -82.53 -2.61 44.52
C GLU A 147 -81.13 -3.13 44.89
N GLU A 148 -81.04 -4.16 45.74
CA GLU A 148 -79.77 -4.81 46.10
C GLU A 148 -79.09 -5.43 44.87
N LEU A 149 -79.87 -6.06 43.98
CA LEU A 149 -79.38 -6.58 42.70
C LEU A 149 -78.86 -5.47 41.79
N ASN A 150 -79.61 -4.37 41.65
CA ASN A 150 -79.19 -3.21 40.85
C ASN A 150 -77.91 -2.56 41.41
N GLN A 151 -77.81 -2.41 42.74
CA GLN A 151 -76.59 -1.89 43.39
C GLN A 151 -75.39 -2.81 43.16
N ARG A 152 -75.57 -4.14 43.23
CA ARG A 152 -74.50 -5.10 42.90
C ARG A 152 -74.06 -4.97 41.45
N LEU A 153 -75.01 -4.89 40.52
CA LEU A 153 -74.72 -4.75 39.09
C LEU A 153 -73.98 -3.43 38.82
N GLU A 154 -74.37 -2.34 39.46
CA GLU A 154 -73.73 -1.03 39.28
C GLU A 154 -72.32 -1.00 39.89
N LYS A 155 -72.13 -1.63 41.04
CA LYS A 155 -70.80 -1.83 41.64
C LYS A 155 -69.90 -2.69 40.74
N GLU A 156 -70.42 -3.77 40.19
CA GLU A 156 -69.67 -4.64 39.27
C GLU A 156 -69.34 -3.94 37.95
N LYS A 157 -70.28 -3.18 37.38
CA LYS A 157 -70.06 -2.36 36.17
C LYS A 157 -69.01 -1.28 36.38
N SER A 158 -69.06 -0.57 37.51
CA SER A 158 -68.05 0.46 37.82
C SER A 158 -66.68 -0.17 38.08
N GLN A 159 -66.62 -1.29 38.80
CA GLN A 159 -65.38 -2.02 39.05
C GLN A 159 -64.73 -2.54 37.75
N THR A 160 -65.52 -3.17 36.88
CA THR A 160 -65.04 -3.64 35.56
C THR A 160 -64.62 -2.49 34.65
N HIS A 161 -65.32 -1.35 34.69
CA HIS A 161 -64.94 -0.17 33.91
C HIS A 161 -63.61 0.43 34.37
N VAL A 162 -63.41 0.59 35.68
CA VAL A 162 -62.15 1.08 36.25
C VAL A 162 -61.00 0.12 35.94
N GLN A 163 -61.25 -1.19 36.04
CA GLN A 163 -60.26 -2.21 35.70
C GLN A 163 -59.88 -2.15 34.20
N ALA A 164 -60.87 -2.12 33.30
CA ALA A 164 -60.62 -2.02 31.87
C ALA A 164 -59.88 -0.72 31.50
N GLN A 165 -60.20 0.40 32.16
CA GLN A 165 -59.50 1.66 31.95
C GLN A 165 -58.05 1.60 32.45
N ALA A 166 -57.80 0.99 33.61
CA ALA A 166 -56.46 0.80 34.15
C ALA A 166 -55.61 -0.12 33.23
N GLU A 167 -56.20 -1.21 32.74
CA GLU A 167 -55.55 -2.12 31.78
C GLU A 167 -55.25 -1.42 30.45
N ALA A 168 -56.19 -0.66 29.90
CA ALA A 168 -55.97 0.11 28.68
C ALA A 168 -54.86 1.17 28.86
N GLN A 169 -54.84 1.88 29.99
CA GLN A 169 -53.77 2.82 30.30
C GLN A 169 -52.42 2.13 30.47
N ALA A 170 -52.39 0.94 31.07
CA ALA A 170 -51.16 0.16 31.20
C ALA A 170 -50.63 -0.30 29.84
N GLN A 171 -51.50 -0.79 28.95
CA GLN A 171 -51.14 -1.19 27.59
C GLN A 171 -50.59 -0.01 26.77
N VAL A 172 -51.24 1.16 26.83
CA VAL A 172 -50.75 2.37 26.15
C VAL A 172 -49.39 2.79 26.70
N LYS A 173 -49.21 2.76 28.04
CA LYS A 173 -47.91 3.08 28.65
C LYS A 173 -46.81 2.11 28.22
N ASP A 174 -47.11 0.82 28.14
CA ASP A 174 -46.15 -0.19 27.68
C ASP A 174 -45.77 0.02 26.21
N GLU A 175 -46.76 0.22 25.34
CA GLU A 175 -46.51 0.41 23.91
C GLU A 175 -45.72 1.70 23.63
N VAL A 176 -46.08 2.80 24.29
CA VAL A 176 -45.33 4.07 24.19
C VAL A 176 -43.90 3.88 24.67
N SER A 177 -43.70 3.17 25.78
CA SER A 177 -42.36 2.90 26.32
C SER A 177 -41.54 2.03 25.37
N ARG A 178 -42.17 1.04 24.74
CA ARG A 178 -41.55 0.18 23.73
C ARG A 178 -41.13 0.95 22.48
N ILE A 179 -42.01 1.81 21.95
CA ILE A 179 -41.72 2.64 20.77
C ILE A 179 -40.58 3.62 21.09
N LEU A 180 -40.63 4.31 22.23
CA LEU A 180 -39.57 5.22 22.67
C LEU A 180 -38.21 4.51 22.82
N ALA A 181 -38.21 3.29 23.34
CA ALA A 181 -36.98 2.50 23.46
C ALA A 181 -36.38 2.18 22.09
N LEU A 182 -37.21 1.77 21.12
CA LEU A 182 -36.76 1.48 19.75
C LEU A 182 -36.26 2.72 19.01
N GLU A 183 -36.96 3.85 19.11
CA GLU A 183 -36.54 5.12 18.50
C GLU A 183 -35.21 5.59 19.10
N LYS A 184 -35.07 5.50 20.43
CA LYS A 184 -33.83 5.84 21.12
C LYS A 184 -32.68 4.95 20.65
N GLU A 185 -32.89 3.64 20.54
CA GLU A 185 -31.87 2.72 20.07
C GLU A 185 -31.47 3.01 18.62
N GLN A 186 -32.42 3.23 17.71
CA GLN A 186 -32.13 3.61 16.33
C GLN A 186 -31.38 4.95 16.23
N SER A 187 -31.76 5.94 17.05
CA SER A 187 -31.09 7.24 17.10
C SER A 187 -29.63 7.09 17.56
N ILE A 188 -29.39 6.31 18.62
CA ILE A 188 -28.05 6.01 19.14
C ILE A 188 -27.23 5.27 18.09
N GLN A 189 -27.78 4.24 17.43
CA GLN A 189 -27.08 3.50 16.38
C GLN A 189 -26.66 4.41 15.22
N LYS A 190 -27.55 5.33 14.79
CA LYS A 190 -27.22 6.32 13.75
C LYS A 190 -26.13 7.29 14.20
N ALA A 191 -26.15 7.74 15.46
CA ALA A 191 -25.13 8.62 16.01
C ALA A 191 -23.76 7.94 16.04
N ILE A 192 -23.70 6.69 16.51
CA ILE A 192 -22.45 5.89 16.56
C ILE A 192 -21.86 5.71 15.16
N LEU A 193 -22.69 5.37 14.17
CA LEU A 193 -22.22 5.19 12.79
C LEU A 193 -21.64 6.49 12.22
N ARG A 194 -22.30 7.62 12.46
CA ARG A 194 -21.81 8.93 12.01
C ARG A 194 -20.48 9.28 12.66
N GLU A 195 -20.37 9.12 13.97
CA GLU A 195 -19.15 9.40 14.71
C GLU A 195 -17.98 8.53 14.22
N ARG A 196 -18.24 7.25 13.94
CA ARG A 196 -17.23 6.34 13.39
C ARG A 196 -16.74 6.80 12.02
N ILE A 197 -17.66 7.15 11.11
CA ILE A 197 -17.31 7.63 9.77
C ILE A 197 -16.48 8.91 9.88
N THR A 198 -16.91 9.89 10.69
CA THR A 198 -16.14 11.14 10.86
C THR A 198 -14.76 10.89 11.45
N ALA A 199 -14.64 9.97 12.41
CA ALA A 199 -13.35 9.63 13.01
C ALA A 199 -12.41 8.93 12.00
N GLU A 200 -12.95 8.09 11.11
CA GLU A 200 -12.18 7.47 10.03
C GLU A 200 -11.77 8.48 8.96
N ASP A 201 -12.65 9.41 8.58
CA ASP A 201 -12.36 10.48 7.64
C ASP A 201 -11.27 11.42 8.15
N GLU A 202 -11.33 11.83 9.42
CA GLU A 202 -10.29 12.66 10.05
C GLU A 202 -8.93 11.95 10.09
N ARG A 203 -8.93 10.64 10.39
CA ARG A 203 -7.70 9.83 10.35
C ARG A 203 -7.12 9.76 8.94
N LEU A 204 -7.96 9.54 7.93
CA LEU A 204 -7.52 9.49 6.55
C LEU A 204 -6.97 10.84 6.09
N GLN A 205 -7.65 11.94 6.42
CA GLN A 205 -7.16 13.30 6.12
C GLN A 205 -5.81 13.57 6.78
N ALA A 206 -5.63 13.19 8.04
CA ALA A 206 -4.34 13.33 8.73
C ALA A 206 -3.24 12.51 8.02
N GLN A 207 -3.57 11.29 7.57
CA GLN A 207 -2.63 10.46 6.82
C GLN A 207 -2.26 11.07 5.46
N ILE A 208 -3.24 11.56 4.70
CA ILE A 208 -3.02 12.22 3.40
C ILE A 208 -2.13 13.44 3.60
N TYR A 209 -2.41 14.28 4.60
CA TYR A 209 -1.60 15.46 4.89
C TYR A 209 -0.14 15.11 5.23
N GLN A 210 0.07 14.05 6.02
CA GLN A 210 1.42 13.56 6.32
C GLN A 210 2.13 13.06 5.06
N MET A 211 1.42 12.32 4.21
CA MET A 211 1.96 11.82 2.94
C MET A 211 2.33 12.97 2.00
N GLU A 212 1.50 14.00 1.90
CA GLU A 212 1.79 15.19 1.10
C GLU A 212 3.01 15.96 1.60
N ARG A 213 3.17 16.12 2.93
CA ARG A 213 4.40 16.74 3.49
C ARG A 213 5.64 15.93 3.14
N LYS A 214 5.59 14.60 3.28
CA LYS A 214 6.71 13.71 2.91
C LYS A 214 7.01 13.79 1.42
N ALA A 215 5.99 13.82 0.56
CA ALA A 215 6.16 13.96 -0.88
C ALA A 215 6.87 15.26 -1.26
N ARG A 216 6.50 16.39 -0.63
CA ARG A 216 7.19 17.67 -0.83
C ARG A 216 8.66 17.64 -0.39
N GLN A 217 8.94 17.02 0.76
CA GLN A 217 10.31 16.84 1.23
C GLN A 217 11.15 16.01 0.25
N LEU A 218 10.58 14.93 -0.29
CA LEU A 218 11.25 14.11 -1.29
C LEU A 218 11.49 14.90 -2.59
N GLU A 219 10.53 15.71 -3.03
CA GLU A 219 10.69 16.53 -4.23
C GLU A 219 11.83 17.56 -4.08
N GLU A 220 11.99 18.15 -2.89
CA GLU A 220 13.11 19.05 -2.58
C GLU A 220 14.46 18.31 -2.59
N ARG A 221 14.52 17.10 -2.01
CA ARG A 221 15.72 16.26 -2.03
C ARG A 221 16.07 15.84 -3.47
N ASP A 222 15.09 15.46 -4.25
CA ASP A 222 15.25 15.11 -5.67
C ASP A 222 15.76 16.30 -6.50
N LYS A 223 15.28 17.51 -6.23
CA LYS A 223 15.80 18.72 -6.89
C LYS A 223 17.28 18.93 -6.56
N GLU A 224 17.68 18.72 -5.32
CA GLU A 224 19.08 18.88 -4.91
C GLU A 224 19.97 17.80 -5.53
N LEU A 225 19.55 16.53 -5.49
CA LEU A 225 20.24 15.43 -6.16
C LEU A 225 20.38 15.68 -7.67
N ARG A 226 19.33 16.17 -8.33
CA ARG A 226 19.39 16.52 -9.76
C ARG A 226 20.41 17.60 -10.07
N LYS A 227 20.58 18.60 -9.20
CA LYS A 227 21.62 19.63 -9.38
C LYS A 227 23.02 19.01 -9.26
N GLN A 228 23.23 18.14 -8.28
CA GLN A 228 24.50 17.44 -8.10
C GLN A 228 24.82 16.54 -9.30
N ASP A 229 23.84 15.77 -9.77
CA ASP A 229 23.96 14.93 -10.96
C ASP A 229 24.31 15.75 -12.20
N ALA A 230 23.63 16.88 -12.41
CA ALA A 230 23.91 17.79 -13.53
C ALA A 230 25.34 18.33 -13.44
N PHE A 231 25.77 18.76 -12.26
CA PHE A 231 27.13 19.24 -12.02
C PHE A 231 28.18 18.18 -12.36
N TYR A 232 28.06 16.96 -11.83
CA TYR A 232 29.03 15.90 -12.09
C TYR A 232 29.01 15.43 -13.54
N ARG A 233 27.84 15.37 -14.17
CA ARG A 233 27.73 15.08 -15.61
C ARG A 233 28.44 16.13 -16.45
N GLU A 234 28.30 17.41 -16.11
CA GLU A 234 28.99 18.49 -16.82
C GLU A 234 30.51 18.39 -16.66
N GLN A 235 31.00 18.10 -15.44
CA GLN A 235 32.44 17.89 -15.21
C GLN A 235 32.98 16.71 -16.03
N LEU A 236 32.25 15.59 -16.06
CA LEU A 236 32.62 14.43 -16.87
C LEU A 236 32.59 14.75 -18.36
N ALA A 237 31.62 15.51 -18.84
CA ALA A 237 31.54 15.92 -20.24
C ALA A 237 32.74 16.80 -20.63
N LYS A 238 33.08 17.82 -19.82
CA LYS A 238 34.26 18.68 -20.04
C LYS A 238 35.55 17.88 -20.01
N LEU A 239 35.69 16.93 -19.09
CA LEU A 239 36.87 16.07 -19.02
C LEU A 239 36.99 15.18 -20.26
N LYS A 240 35.89 14.54 -20.68
CA LYS A 240 35.83 13.73 -21.90
C LYS A 240 36.16 14.55 -23.14
N GLU A 241 35.61 15.76 -23.26
CA GLU A 241 35.88 16.67 -24.37
C GLU A 241 37.36 17.06 -24.43
N ARG A 242 37.93 17.50 -23.30
CA ARG A 242 39.35 17.86 -23.24
C ARG A 242 40.25 16.66 -23.57
N SER A 243 39.91 15.48 -23.06
CA SER A 243 40.63 14.24 -23.35
C SER A 243 40.55 13.90 -24.84
N ALA A 244 39.37 14.00 -25.46
CA ALA A 244 39.20 13.77 -26.89
C ALA A 244 40.00 14.76 -27.75
N GLN A 245 40.02 16.05 -27.37
CA GLN A 245 40.85 17.06 -28.04
C GLN A 245 42.34 16.74 -27.92
N PHE A 246 42.79 16.33 -26.72
CA PHE A 246 44.17 15.92 -26.50
C PHE A 246 44.56 14.74 -27.40
N TYR A 247 43.73 13.71 -27.50
CA TYR A 247 43.99 12.56 -28.37
C TYR A 247 44.02 12.94 -29.85
N LYS A 248 43.08 13.77 -30.32
CA LYS A 248 43.08 14.26 -31.72
C LYS A 248 44.38 14.96 -32.08
N VAL A 249 44.79 15.95 -31.29
CA VAL A 249 46.03 16.70 -31.53
C VAL A 249 47.25 15.79 -31.42
N THR A 250 47.24 14.82 -30.51
CA THR A 250 48.34 13.84 -30.37
C THR A 250 48.46 12.95 -31.60
N ASP A 251 47.34 12.46 -32.12
CA ASP A 251 47.28 11.62 -33.32
C ASP A 251 47.73 12.37 -34.57
N GLU A 252 47.22 13.59 -34.75
CA GLU A 252 47.62 14.49 -35.84
C GLU A 252 49.12 14.81 -35.80
N ASN A 253 49.66 15.14 -34.62
CA ASN A 253 51.09 15.40 -34.46
C ASN A 253 51.94 14.15 -34.69
N TYR A 254 51.49 12.98 -34.24
CA TYR A 254 52.18 11.71 -34.47
C TYR A 254 52.26 11.39 -35.96
N HIS A 255 51.12 11.45 -36.66
CA HIS A 255 51.07 11.18 -38.09
C HIS A 255 51.89 12.18 -38.88
N LYS A 256 51.79 13.47 -38.56
CA LYS A 256 52.62 14.50 -39.19
C LYS A 256 54.11 14.25 -38.96
N ALA A 257 54.53 13.91 -37.74
CA ALA A 257 55.91 13.59 -37.45
C ALA A 257 56.38 12.32 -38.19
N ALA A 258 55.52 11.30 -38.27
CA ALA A 258 55.79 10.08 -39.02
C ALA A 258 55.98 10.37 -40.51
N ASP A 259 55.13 11.21 -41.11
CA ASP A 259 55.22 11.64 -42.51
C ASP A 259 56.47 12.48 -42.76
N GLU A 260 56.79 13.43 -41.87
CA GLU A 260 58.00 14.24 -41.95
C GLU A 260 59.27 13.38 -41.89
N VAL A 261 59.30 12.39 -40.99
CA VAL A 261 60.39 11.41 -40.92
C VAL A 261 60.43 10.58 -42.19
N ASN A 262 59.31 10.01 -42.63
CA ASN A 262 59.24 9.20 -43.85
C ASN A 262 59.62 9.99 -45.12
N ALA A 263 59.37 11.30 -45.17
CA ALA A 263 59.79 12.16 -46.27
C ALA A 263 61.29 12.46 -46.26
N LYS A 264 61.89 12.65 -45.07
CA LYS A 264 63.35 12.86 -44.91
C LYS A 264 64.13 11.59 -45.16
N PHE A 265 63.58 10.44 -44.77
CA PHE A 265 64.15 9.14 -45.03
C PHE A 265 63.73 8.67 -46.42
N LYS A 266 64.58 8.92 -47.43
CA LYS A 266 64.46 8.21 -48.71
C LYS A 266 64.45 6.71 -48.39
N ARG A 267 63.37 6.01 -48.76
CA ARG A 267 63.44 4.55 -48.87
C ARG A 267 64.58 4.28 -49.83
N TYR A 268 65.62 3.58 -49.37
CA TYR A 268 66.67 3.13 -50.27
C TYR A 268 65.99 2.27 -51.33
N GLU A 269 65.76 2.85 -52.51
CA GLU A 269 65.43 2.08 -53.70
C GLU A 269 66.69 1.29 -54.04
N ILE A 270 66.77 0.09 -53.48
CA ILE A 270 67.76 -0.89 -53.88
C ILE A 270 67.39 -1.26 -55.31
N SER A 271 67.93 -0.51 -56.27
CA SER A 271 67.84 -0.85 -57.67
C SER A 271 68.72 -2.08 -57.89
N PRO A 272 68.14 -3.27 -58.14
CA PRO A 272 68.93 -4.48 -58.31
C PRO A 272 69.82 -4.33 -59.55
N VAL A 273 71.12 -4.51 -59.39
CA VAL A 273 72.07 -4.37 -60.50
C VAL A 273 72.21 -5.69 -61.25
N CYS A 274 72.36 -5.64 -62.56
CA CYS A 274 72.56 -6.80 -63.43
C CYS A 274 71.38 -7.78 -63.49
N THR A 275 70.13 -7.34 -63.22
CA THR A 275 68.92 -8.20 -63.25
C THR A 275 68.76 -8.97 -64.55
N ASP A 276 69.06 -8.33 -65.68
CA ASP A 276 68.86 -8.94 -66.99
C ASP A 276 69.86 -10.07 -67.25
N LEU A 277 71.13 -9.87 -66.86
CA LEU A 277 72.16 -10.89 -66.92
C LEU A 277 71.91 -12.00 -65.90
N GLN A 278 71.37 -11.67 -64.73
CA GLN A 278 70.93 -12.64 -63.72
C GLN A 278 69.80 -13.53 -64.29
N GLY A 279 68.84 -12.95 -65.02
CA GLY A 279 67.80 -13.71 -65.71
C GLY A 279 68.38 -14.62 -66.80
N GLN A 280 69.29 -14.09 -67.63
CA GLN A 280 69.91 -14.83 -68.73
C GLN A 280 70.77 -16.01 -68.25
N ILE A 281 71.56 -15.84 -67.18
CA ILE A 281 72.40 -16.91 -66.65
C ILE A 281 71.57 -18.01 -65.99
N LEU A 282 70.54 -17.64 -65.22
CA LEU A 282 69.61 -18.60 -64.61
C LEU A 282 68.83 -19.38 -65.67
N LYS A 283 68.45 -18.72 -66.76
CA LYS A 283 67.83 -19.37 -67.92
C LYS A 283 68.80 -20.36 -68.59
N CYS A 284 70.04 -19.94 -68.86
CA CYS A 284 71.04 -20.78 -69.52
C CYS A 284 71.38 -22.04 -68.70
N TYR A 285 71.55 -21.93 -67.38
CA TYR A 285 71.82 -23.09 -66.53
C TYR A 285 70.66 -24.07 -66.44
N ARG A 286 69.42 -23.57 -66.51
CA ARG A 286 68.23 -24.41 -66.54
C ARG A 286 68.14 -25.23 -67.84
N GLU A 287 68.51 -24.62 -68.96
CA GLU A 287 68.50 -25.26 -70.28
C GLU A 287 69.70 -26.19 -70.50
N ASN A 288 70.82 -25.98 -69.77
CA ASN A 288 72.08 -26.72 -69.94
C ASN A 288 72.52 -27.42 -68.64
N ALA A 289 71.63 -28.18 -68.02
CA ALA A 289 71.90 -28.93 -66.78
C ALA A 289 73.09 -29.90 -66.96
N GLY A 290 74.05 -29.87 -66.03
CA GLY A 290 75.27 -30.69 -66.08
C GLY A 290 76.35 -30.21 -67.08
N LYS A 291 76.07 -29.21 -67.92
CA LYS A 291 77.00 -28.64 -68.91
C LYS A 291 77.18 -27.13 -68.70
N THR A 292 77.45 -26.73 -67.47
CA THR A 292 77.52 -25.32 -67.03
C THR A 292 78.59 -24.50 -67.77
N LEU A 293 79.62 -25.13 -68.33
CA LEU A 293 80.66 -24.47 -69.12
C LEU A 293 80.12 -23.81 -70.41
N LEU A 294 78.97 -24.25 -70.96
CA LEU A 294 78.33 -23.58 -72.11
C LEU A 294 77.80 -22.19 -71.74
N CYS A 295 77.45 -21.97 -70.48
CA CYS A 295 76.98 -20.68 -69.97
C CYS A 295 78.14 -19.80 -69.47
N SER A 296 79.40 -20.23 -69.66
CA SER A 296 80.60 -19.53 -69.16
C SER A 296 80.66 -18.08 -69.65
N ASN A 297 80.31 -17.78 -70.90
CA ASN A 297 80.32 -16.41 -71.41
C ASN A 297 79.31 -15.51 -70.68
N ILE A 298 78.08 -15.99 -70.47
CA ILE A 298 77.04 -15.25 -69.74
C ILE A 298 77.44 -15.09 -68.27
N ALA A 299 78.03 -16.13 -67.67
CA ALA A 299 78.56 -16.09 -66.32
C ALA A 299 79.68 -15.05 -66.17
N SER A 300 80.61 -15.00 -67.11
CA SER A 300 81.68 -13.99 -67.14
C SER A 300 81.11 -12.57 -67.26
N ARG A 301 80.12 -12.35 -68.14
CA ARG A 301 79.46 -11.04 -68.29
C ARG A 301 78.70 -10.62 -67.03
N TYR A 302 77.99 -11.55 -66.39
CA TYR A 302 77.31 -11.29 -65.12
C TYR A 302 78.31 -10.91 -64.02
N MET A 303 79.40 -11.68 -63.90
CA MET A 303 80.46 -11.39 -62.93
C MET A 303 81.15 -10.05 -63.19
N GLN A 304 81.40 -9.71 -64.46
CA GLN A 304 81.94 -8.40 -64.84
C GLN A 304 80.98 -7.27 -64.47
N CYS A 305 79.68 -7.42 -64.74
CA CYS A 305 78.66 -6.44 -64.36
C CYS A 305 78.60 -6.25 -62.83
N VAL A 306 78.60 -7.34 -62.05
CA VAL A 306 78.60 -7.29 -60.58
C VAL A 306 79.88 -6.63 -60.06
N ASN A 307 81.03 -6.95 -60.64
CA ASN A 307 82.31 -6.37 -60.22
C ASN A 307 82.43 -4.88 -60.58
N SER A 308 81.96 -4.48 -61.77
CA SER A 308 81.86 -3.07 -62.16
C SER A 308 80.96 -2.33 -61.19
N ALA A 309 79.76 -2.85 -60.92
CA ALA A 309 78.81 -2.24 -60.00
C ALA A 309 79.39 -2.11 -58.57
N LYS A 310 80.11 -3.13 -58.09
CA LYS A 310 80.84 -3.07 -56.82
C LYS A 310 81.91 -1.97 -56.83
N GLN A 311 82.69 -1.88 -57.90
CA GLN A 311 83.76 -0.89 -58.04
C GLN A 311 83.21 0.54 -58.16
N ASP A 312 82.12 0.71 -58.90
CA ASP A 312 81.42 2.00 -59.06
C ASP A 312 80.83 2.47 -57.73
N LYS A 313 80.23 1.57 -56.94
CA LYS A 313 79.76 1.88 -55.57
C LYS A 313 80.89 2.25 -54.61
N LEU A 314 82.06 1.60 -54.71
CA LEU A 314 83.24 1.96 -53.91
C LEU A 314 83.82 3.33 -54.30
N ARG A 315 83.72 3.71 -55.59
CA ARG A 315 84.19 5.01 -56.09
C ARG A 315 83.25 6.17 -55.80
N THR A 316 81.94 5.94 -55.83
CA THR A 316 80.93 7.01 -55.68
C THR A 316 80.61 7.39 -54.24
N GLY A 317 81.26 6.78 -53.24
CA GLY A 317 81.23 7.23 -51.84
C GLY A 317 79.82 7.49 -51.32
N GLY A 318 79.12 6.42 -50.94
CA GLY A 318 77.87 6.53 -50.19
C GLY A 318 78.07 7.23 -48.85
#